data_AF-A0A510TMD6-F1
#
_entry.id   AF-A0A510TMD6-F1
#
_cell.length_a   1.000
_cell.length_b   1.000
_cell.length_c   1.000
_cell.angle_alpha   90.00
_cell.angle_beta   90.00
_cell.angle_gamma   90.00
#
_symmetry.space_group_name_H-M   'P 1'
#
loop_
_entity.id
_entity.type
_entity.pdbx_description
1 polymer ?
#
loop_
_entity_poly.entity_id
_entity_poly.type
_entity_poly.pdbx_seq_one_letter_code
_entity_poly.pdbx_strand_id
1 'polypeptide(L)'
;MTGDSPRDRSPGGRPRLTLCPMATCEVCGNNYGMTFEVHAQGAVHVFDCFSCAIHRMAPICEHCRVQIIGQGVEVEGHWFCGAHCARAEGKTGVVDRV
;
A
#
# COMPACT_ATOMS: atom_id res chain seq x y z
N MET A 1 6.79 43.52 42.50
CA MET A 1 6.09 43.38 41.20
C MET A 1 6.86 42.31 40.42
N THR A 2 6.79 41.03 40.85
CA THR A 2 6.05 39.96 40.16
C THR A 2 6.39 39.96 38.67
N GLY A 3 7.45 39.29 38.23
CA GLY A 3 7.53 37.83 38.20
C GLY A 3 7.22 37.40 36.76
N ASP A 4 8.18 37.58 35.87
CA ASP A 4 8.02 37.36 34.43
C ASP A 4 7.92 35.86 34.11
N SER A 5 6.69 35.49 33.75
CA SER A 5 6.26 34.40 32.86
C SER A 5 7.00 33.05 32.91
N PRO A 6 6.36 31.99 33.46
CA PRO A 6 6.85 30.64 33.30
C PRO A 6 6.55 30.13 31.89
N ARG A 7 7.62 29.89 31.12
CA ARG A 7 7.82 28.71 30.27
C ARG A 7 6.57 28.21 29.54
N ASP A 8 6.34 28.73 28.34
CA ASP A 8 5.49 28.09 27.35
C ASP A 8 6.20 26.82 26.84
N ARG A 9 6.06 25.72 27.60
CA ARG A 9 6.40 24.38 27.13
C ARG A 9 5.28 23.96 26.19
N SER A 10 5.48 24.17 24.89
CA SER A 10 4.70 23.48 23.86
C SER A 10 4.64 22.00 24.20
N PRO A 11 3.47 21.38 24.38
CA PRO A 11 3.39 19.94 24.42
C PRO A 11 3.61 19.48 22.99
N GLY A 12 4.86 19.11 22.68
CA GLY A 12 5.20 18.27 21.54
C GLY A 12 4.58 16.89 21.73
N GLY A 13 3.25 16.82 21.65
CA GLY A 13 2.52 15.58 21.48
C GLY A 13 2.81 15.11 20.06
N ARG A 14 3.84 14.26 19.91
CA ARG A 14 3.81 13.28 18.82
C ARG A 14 2.43 12.65 18.90
N PRO A 15 1.63 12.57 17.81
CA PRO A 15 0.38 11.85 17.87
C PRO A 15 0.72 10.48 18.43
N ARG A 16 0.25 10.24 19.66
CA ARG A 16 0.27 8.94 20.29
C ARG A 16 -0.36 8.07 19.23
N LEU A 17 0.39 7.08 18.71
CA LEU A 17 -0.13 6.05 17.83
C LEU A 17 -1.36 5.55 18.55
N THR A 18 -2.50 6.12 18.19
CA THR A 18 -3.77 5.80 18.80
C THR A 18 -3.91 4.39 18.30
N LEU A 19 -3.89 3.43 19.22
CA LEU A 19 -4.28 2.08 18.90
C LEU A 19 -5.66 2.25 18.27
N CYS A 20 -5.67 2.30 16.94
CA CYS A 20 -6.89 2.40 16.17
C CYS A 20 -7.70 1.20 16.65
N PRO A 21 -8.97 1.41 17.02
CA PRO A 21 -9.79 0.32 17.55
C PRO A 21 -9.70 -0.84 16.60
N MET A 22 -9.01 -1.90 17.05
CA MET A 22 -9.07 -3.28 16.58
C MET A 22 -9.79 -3.39 15.22
N ALA A 23 -9.11 -2.93 14.17
CA ALA A 23 -9.71 -2.91 12.84
C ALA A 23 -9.67 -4.33 12.29
N THR A 24 -10.64 -4.66 11.45
CA THR A 24 -10.73 -6.01 10.88
C THR A 24 -10.10 -6.00 9.51
N CYS A 25 -9.15 -6.89 9.27
CA CYS A 25 -8.57 -7.08 7.94
C CYS A 25 -9.67 -7.49 6.95
N GLU A 26 -9.77 -6.77 5.84
CA GLU A 26 -10.79 -7.02 4.80
C GLU A 26 -10.68 -8.39 4.13
N VAL A 27 -9.52 -9.06 4.25
CA VAL A 27 -9.24 -10.33 3.56
C VAL A 27 -9.39 -11.52 4.49
N CYS A 28 -8.66 -11.54 5.60
CA CYS A 28 -8.64 -12.70 6.50
C CYS A 28 -9.60 -12.58 7.69
N GLY A 29 -10.20 -11.39 7.91
CA GLY A 29 -11.10 -11.15 9.05
C GLY A 29 -10.40 -11.09 10.41
N ASN A 30 -9.06 -11.11 10.44
CA ASN A 30 -8.31 -10.96 11.68
C ASN A 30 -8.55 -9.57 12.26
N ASN A 31 -8.73 -9.53 13.57
CA ASN A 31 -8.90 -8.30 14.30
C ASN A 31 -7.64 -8.03 15.11
N TYR A 32 -6.87 -7.03 14.70
CA TYR A 32 -5.53 -6.78 15.23
C TYR A 32 -5.25 -5.29 15.42
N GLY A 33 -4.61 -4.94 16.54
CA GLY A 33 -4.31 -3.55 16.87
C GLY A 33 -3.22 -2.88 16.02
N MET A 34 -2.54 -3.64 15.14
CA MET A 34 -1.53 -3.11 14.20
C MET A 34 -1.98 -3.20 12.74
N THR A 35 -3.28 -3.22 12.48
CA THR A 35 -3.79 -3.02 11.13
C THR A 35 -3.35 -1.66 10.57
N PHE A 36 -3.24 -1.60 9.26
CA PHE A 36 -2.87 -0.39 8.52
C PHE A 36 -3.86 -0.13 7.39
N GLU A 37 -3.93 1.12 6.97
CA GLU A 37 -4.76 1.57 5.85
C GLU A 37 -3.92 1.72 4.58
N VAL A 38 -4.51 1.35 3.44
CA VAL A 38 -4.02 1.66 2.10
C VAL A 38 -5.03 2.56 1.42
N HIS A 39 -4.61 3.78 1.10
CA HIS A 39 -5.43 4.78 0.41
C HIS A 39 -5.04 4.75 -1.07
N ALA A 40 -5.86 4.11 -1.91
CA ALA A 40 -5.57 3.94 -3.34
C ALA A 40 -6.85 3.76 -4.16
N GLN A 41 -6.80 4.08 -5.45
CA GLN A 41 -7.92 3.87 -6.40
C GLN A 41 -9.25 4.51 -5.94
N GLY A 42 -9.18 5.61 -5.18
CA GLY A 42 -10.36 6.30 -4.63
C GLY A 42 -11.03 5.60 -3.44
N ALA A 43 -10.41 4.56 -2.89
CA ALA A 43 -10.89 3.82 -1.72
C ALA A 43 -9.83 3.79 -0.60
N VAL A 44 -10.32 3.56 0.62
CA VAL A 44 -9.49 3.27 1.78
C VAL A 44 -9.71 1.81 2.14
N HIS A 45 -8.62 1.05 2.20
CA HIS A 45 -8.64 -0.37 2.55
C HIS A 45 -7.90 -0.63 3.85
N VAL A 46 -8.36 -1.60 4.66
CA VAL A 46 -7.75 -1.99 5.93
C VAL A 46 -7.20 -3.42 5.87
N PHE A 47 -5.92 -3.59 6.21
CA PHE A 47 -5.25 -4.89 6.27
C PHE A 47 -4.41 -5.06 7.53
N ASP A 48 -4.17 -6.30 7.93
CA ASP A 48 -3.29 -6.66 9.05
C ASP A 48 -1.88 -7.08 8.61
N CYS A 49 -1.69 -7.38 7.32
CA CYS A 49 -0.40 -7.74 6.75
C CYS A 49 -0.32 -7.41 5.25
N PHE A 50 0.90 -7.26 4.73
CA PHE A 50 1.14 -6.99 3.30
C PHE A 50 0.65 -8.13 2.40
N SER A 51 0.70 -9.37 2.86
CA SER A 51 0.19 -10.51 2.09
C SER A 51 -1.31 -10.34 1.76
N CYS A 52 -2.12 -9.94 2.74
CA CYS A 52 -3.55 -9.65 2.51
C CYS A 52 -3.74 -8.43 1.59
N ALA A 53 -2.99 -7.36 1.81
CA ALA A 53 -3.06 -6.16 0.96
C ALA A 53 -2.75 -6.49 -0.52
N ILE A 54 -1.63 -7.18 -0.76
CA ILE A 54 -1.19 -7.62 -2.08
C ILE A 54 -2.23 -8.57 -2.69
N HIS A 55 -2.72 -9.53 -1.92
CA HIS A 55 -3.73 -10.48 -2.40
C HIS A 55 -4.99 -9.80 -2.92
N ARG A 56 -5.43 -8.75 -2.24
CA ARG A 56 -6.65 -8.02 -2.59
C ARG A 56 -6.46 -7.00 -3.71
N MET A 57 -5.31 -6.33 -3.74
CA MET A 57 -5.10 -5.10 -4.51
C MET A 57 -4.13 -5.22 -5.68
N ALA A 58 -3.19 -6.17 -5.67
CA ALA A 58 -2.18 -6.27 -6.71
C ALA A 58 -2.81 -6.79 -8.02
N PRO A 59 -2.59 -6.10 -9.15
CA PRO A 59 -2.95 -6.63 -10.47
C PRO A 59 -2.25 -7.97 -10.73
N ILE A 60 -2.85 -8.80 -11.57
CA ILE A 60 -2.28 -10.09 -11.94
C ILE A 60 -1.64 -9.99 -13.32
N CYS A 61 -0.39 -10.45 -13.44
CA CYS A 61 0.28 -10.55 -14.73
C CYS A 61 -0.49 -11.49 -15.66
N GLU A 62 -0.82 -11.03 -16.87
CA GLU A 62 -1.60 -11.82 -17.82
C GLU A 62 -0.82 -13.00 -18.40
N HIS A 63 0.52 -12.92 -18.45
CA HIS A 63 1.38 -14.00 -18.92
C HIS A 63 1.65 -15.06 -17.84
N CYS A 64 2.33 -14.69 -16.76
CA CYS A 64 2.82 -15.65 -15.75
C CYS A 64 1.92 -15.79 -14.51
N ARG A 65 0.81 -15.06 -14.45
CA ARG A 65 -0.22 -15.14 -13.39
C ARG A 65 0.24 -14.77 -11.97
N VAL A 66 1.45 -14.24 -11.81
CA VAL A 66 1.92 -13.70 -10.52
C VAL A 66 1.25 -12.36 -10.21
N GLN A 67 1.15 -12.04 -8.92
CA GLN A 67 0.76 -10.71 -8.46
C GLN A 67 1.88 -9.70 -8.75
N ILE A 68 1.50 -8.56 -9.33
CA ILE A 68 2.42 -7.48 -9.68
C ILE A 68 2.63 -6.61 -8.43
N ILE A 69 3.76 -6.85 -7.74
CA ILE A 69 4.13 -6.16 -6.49
C ILE A 69 5.19 -5.06 -6.69
N GLY A 70 5.88 -5.07 -7.83
CA GLY A 70 6.89 -4.09 -8.23
C GLY A 70 6.40 -3.16 -9.33
N GLN A 71 7.33 -2.53 -10.06
CA GLN A 71 7.00 -1.75 -11.27
C GLN A 71 6.61 -2.69 -12.42
N GLY A 72 5.32 -3.02 -12.49
CA GLY A 72 4.74 -3.65 -13.67
C GLY A 72 4.69 -2.71 -14.87
N VAL A 73 4.29 -3.27 -16.00
CA VAL A 73 4.07 -2.53 -17.24
C VAL A 73 2.63 -2.72 -17.69
N GLU A 74 1.99 -1.61 -18.06
CA GLU A 74 0.68 -1.60 -18.70
C GLU A 74 0.88 -1.31 -20.19
N VAL A 75 0.32 -2.14 -21.06
CA VAL A 75 0.38 -1.97 -22.52
C VAL A 75 -1.00 -2.25 -23.10
N GLU A 76 -1.62 -1.22 -23.69
CA GLU A 76 -2.95 -1.33 -24.32
C GLU A 76 -4.02 -1.90 -23.37
N GLY A 77 -3.96 -1.53 -22.08
CA GLY A 77 -4.88 -2.04 -21.05
C GLY A 77 -4.53 -3.42 -20.49
N HIS A 78 -3.44 -4.05 -20.95
CA HIS A 78 -2.96 -5.32 -20.43
C HIS A 78 -1.83 -5.14 -19.40
N TRP A 79 -1.85 -5.96 -18.34
CA TRP A 79 -0.93 -5.85 -17.22
C TRP A 79 0.10 -6.97 -17.18
N PHE A 80 1.38 -6.61 -17.05
CA PHE A 80 2.48 -7.56 -16.95
C PHE A 80 3.44 -7.21 -15.82
N CYS A 81 4.07 -8.22 -15.20
CA CYS A 81 5.04 -8.01 -14.14
C CYS A 81 6.37 -7.40 -14.61
N GLY A 82 6.57 -7.25 -15.93
CA GLY A 82 7.75 -6.61 -16.52
C GLY A 82 7.84 -6.81 -18.03
N ALA A 83 8.86 -6.22 -18.65
CA ALA A 83 9.04 -6.23 -20.11
C ALA A 83 9.19 -7.64 -20.70
N HIS A 84 9.77 -8.59 -19.96
CA HIS A 84 9.88 -9.98 -20.41
C HIS A 84 8.51 -10.62 -20.67
N CYS A 85 7.60 -10.53 -19.71
CA CYS A 85 6.25 -11.09 -19.84
C CYS A 85 5.43 -10.36 -20.93
N ALA A 86 5.55 -9.03 -21.02
CA ALA A 86 4.86 -8.27 -22.05
C ALA A 86 5.29 -8.69 -23.47
N ARG A 87 6.60 -8.89 -23.69
CA ARG A 87 7.13 -9.35 -24.99
C ARG A 87 6.76 -10.80 -25.30
N ALA A 88 6.63 -11.65 -24.28
CA ALA A 88 6.14 -13.02 -24.45
C ALA A 88 4.71 -13.05 -25.02
N GLU A 89 3.90 -12.04 -24.69
CA GLU A 89 2.56 -11.81 -25.28
C GLU A 89 2.59 -10.91 -26.53
N GLY A 90 3.76 -10.73 -27.16
CA GLY A 90 3.91 -9.99 -28.42
C GLY A 90 3.87 -8.47 -28.30
N LYS A 91 3.87 -7.89 -27.09
CA LYS A 91 3.94 -6.44 -26.90
C LYS A 91 5.35 -5.93 -27.23
N THR A 92 5.45 -4.95 -28.13
CA THR A 92 6.72 -4.38 -28.60
C THR A 92 7.03 -3.04 -27.94
N GLY A 93 8.30 -2.61 -27.97
CA GLY A 93 8.72 -1.30 -27.45
C GLY A 93 8.75 -1.18 -25.91
N VAL A 94 8.38 -2.22 -25.17
CA VAL A 94 8.42 -2.24 -23.71
C VAL A 94 9.87 -2.41 -23.24
N VAL A 95 10.35 -1.54 -22.35
CA VAL A 95 11.69 -1.59 -21.78
C VAL A 95 11.58 -1.60 -20.25
N ASP A 96 12.31 -2.51 -19.62
CA ASP A 96 12.42 -2.55 -18.17
C ASP A 96 13.32 -1.40 -17.69
N ARG A 97 12.89 -0.66 -16.66
CA ARG A 97 13.68 0.41 -16.05
C ARG A 97 13.96 0.00 -14.62
N VAL A 98 15.15 -0.53 -14.40
CA VAL A 98 15.72 -0.84 -13.09
C VAL A 98 16.49 0.36 -12.56
#